data_AF-A0A0Q8ASB2-F1
#
_entry.id   AF-A0A0Q8ASB2-F1
#
_cell.length_a   1.000
_cell.length_b   1.000
_cell.length_c   1.000
_cell.angle_alpha   90.00
_cell.angle_beta   90.00
_cell.angle_gamma   90.00
#
_symmetry.space_group_name_H-M   'P 1'
#
loop_
_entity.id
_entity.type
_entity.pdbx_description
1 polymer ?
#
loop_
_entity_poly.entity_id
_entity_poly.type
_entity_poly.pdbx_seq_one_letter_code
_entity_poly.pdbx_strand_id
1 'polypeptide(L)'
;MGAVMDAAERAELGELRRRAFGPAPDIEADAVSLARLIELEELALHEREPLAREVDAEPEVVAPETPPASSTAAELPAPAHDAAVSDADVPEVSPQPAPAPTSRRGRVAFAAVVGVAAIAAAGVWLSGPGDPSPVAAPNATPTLWAEASPPSYEGREQFSFAQDSDAVEVMRIWLGGYFGQTIDASGDEYVPDFPTSGVVTWASPLGEYYGWDLWIAGADGMIQREHCLLIEQGSERRSRCVPAALRPNAALIVSVPFAVVIPEERPSVLDDGERLGFWWGEDDAIVVLVGDDPAL
;
A
#
# COMPACT_ATOMS: atom_id res chain seq x y z
N MET A 1 8.27 14.62 -31.83
CA MET A 1 7.23 13.58 -31.97
C MET A 1 7.81 12.35 -31.32
N GLY A 2 7.40 12.04 -30.08
CA GLY A 2 7.79 10.79 -29.45
C GLY A 2 7.19 9.62 -30.24
N ALA A 3 7.95 8.55 -30.40
CA ALA A 3 7.42 7.32 -30.97
C ALA A 3 6.40 6.76 -29.97
N VAL A 4 5.14 6.74 -30.37
CA VAL A 4 4.05 6.08 -29.64
C VAL A 4 4.05 4.64 -30.11
N MET A 5 4.12 3.70 -29.17
CA MET A 5 4.04 2.27 -29.40
C MET A 5 2.70 1.96 -30.08
N ASP A 6 2.74 1.21 -31.17
CA ASP A 6 1.52 0.84 -31.88
C ASP A 6 0.83 -0.39 -31.27
N ALA A 7 -0.32 -0.79 -31.85
CA ALA A 7 -1.09 -1.92 -31.34
C ALA A 7 -0.40 -3.27 -31.56
N ALA A 8 0.42 -3.40 -32.60
CA ALA A 8 1.15 -4.62 -32.89
C ALA A 8 2.33 -4.78 -31.92
N GLU A 9 3.06 -3.70 -31.65
CA GLU A 9 4.14 -3.67 -30.66
C GLU A 9 3.65 -3.98 -29.24
N ARG A 10 2.49 -3.45 -28.85
CA ARG A 10 1.86 -3.81 -27.56
C ARG A 10 1.48 -5.30 -27.47
N ALA A 11 1.00 -5.89 -28.57
CA ALA A 11 0.68 -7.31 -28.61
C ALA A 11 1.95 -8.19 -28.58
N GLU A 12 3.01 -7.76 -29.27
CA GLU A 12 4.33 -8.40 -29.25
C GLU A 12 4.93 -8.38 -27.84
N LEU A 13 4.92 -7.21 -27.17
CA LEU A 13 5.39 -7.07 -25.79
C LEU A 13 4.63 -8.03 -24.84
N GLY A 14 3.31 -8.14 -24.99
CA GLY A 14 2.50 -9.06 -24.18
C GLY A 14 2.88 -10.54 -24.38
N GLU A 15 3.17 -10.95 -25.62
CA GLU A 15 3.64 -12.32 -25.90
C GLU A 15 5.03 -12.57 -25.34
N LEU A 16 5.96 -11.63 -25.51
CA LEU A 16 7.32 -11.75 -24.97
C LEU A 16 7.33 -11.81 -23.44
N ARG A 17 6.49 -11.01 -22.76
CA ARG A 17 6.29 -11.09 -21.30
C ARG A 17 5.74 -12.45 -20.88
N ARG A 18 4.78 -13.02 -21.62
CA ARG A 18 4.27 -14.38 -21.35
C ARG A 18 5.37 -15.44 -21.49
N ARG A 19 6.23 -15.33 -22.51
CA ARG A 19 7.37 -16.25 -22.70
C ARG A 19 8.48 -16.07 -21.65
N ALA A 20 8.62 -14.87 -21.10
CA ALA A 20 9.61 -14.56 -20.07
C ALA A 20 9.15 -14.93 -18.66
N PHE A 21 7.88 -14.68 -18.33
CA PHE A 21 7.35 -14.71 -16.97
C PHE A 21 6.11 -15.60 -16.79
N GLY A 22 5.64 -16.25 -17.86
CA GLY A 22 4.49 -17.15 -17.82
C GLY A 22 4.80 -18.53 -17.21
N PRO A 23 3.81 -19.44 -17.17
CA PRO A 23 3.90 -20.72 -16.47
C PRO A 23 4.94 -21.70 -17.04
N ALA A 24 5.37 -21.50 -18.29
CA ALA A 24 6.42 -22.28 -18.94
C ALA A 24 7.40 -21.32 -19.64
N PRO A 25 8.28 -20.63 -18.89
CA PRO A 25 9.15 -19.62 -19.46
C PRO A 25 10.20 -20.29 -20.34
N ASP A 26 10.33 -19.81 -21.58
CA ASP A 26 11.23 -20.36 -22.59
C ASP A 26 12.16 -19.30 -23.21
N ILE A 27 12.00 -18.03 -22.85
CA ILE A 27 12.71 -16.91 -23.49
C ILE A 27 14.23 -16.95 -23.27
N GLU A 28 14.70 -17.58 -22.20
CA GLU A 28 16.14 -17.62 -21.85
C GLU A 28 16.98 -18.31 -22.93
N ALA A 29 16.40 -19.25 -23.67
CA ALA A 29 17.07 -19.93 -24.77
C ALA A 29 17.08 -19.10 -26.08
N ASP A 30 16.37 -17.97 -26.11
CA ASP A 30 16.17 -17.13 -27.28
C ASP A 30 16.65 -15.69 -27.02
N ALA A 31 17.96 -15.49 -27.15
CA ALA A 31 18.62 -14.22 -26.91
C ALA A 31 18.08 -13.07 -27.80
N VAL A 32 17.53 -13.38 -28.98
CA VAL A 32 16.95 -12.37 -29.88
C VAL A 32 15.61 -11.88 -29.33
N SER A 33 14.75 -12.81 -28.90
CA SER A 33 13.48 -12.46 -28.26
C SER A 33 13.69 -11.69 -26.94
N LEU A 34 14.71 -12.05 -26.16
CA LEU A 34 15.04 -11.32 -24.94
C LEU A 34 15.49 -9.88 -25.23
N ALA A 35 16.34 -9.66 -26.24
CA ALA A 35 16.75 -8.33 -26.65
C ALA A 35 15.55 -7.49 -27.16
N ARG A 36 14.62 -8.12 -27.89
CA ARG A 36 13.40 -7.48 -28.36
C ARG A 36 12.45 -7.11 -27.22
N LEU A 37 12.35 -7.96 -26.19
CA LEU A 37 11.57 -7.65 -24.98
C LEU A 37 12.11 -6.40 -24.29
N ILE A 38 13.43 -6.30 -24.11
CA ILE A 38 14.08 -5.13 -23.48
C ILE A 38 13.77 -3.85 -24.26
N GLU A 39 13.89 -3.87 -25.58
CA GLU A 39 13.60 -2.71 -26.44
C GLU A 39 12.15 -2.22 -26.28
N LEU A 40 11.18 -3.15 -26.29
CA LEU A 40 9.76 -2.80 -26.17
C LEU A 40 9.39 -2.34 -24.75
N GLU A 41 10.03 -2.87 -23.70
CA GLU A 41 9.89 -2.39 -22.32
C GLU A 41 10.40 -0.96 -22.16
N GLU A 42 11.57 -0.63 -22.72
CA GLU A 42 12.12 0.72 -22.70
C GLU A 42 11.21 1.71 -23.41
N LEU A 43 10.64 1.31 -24.55
CA LEU A 43 9.70 2.15 -25.31
C LEU A 43 8.39 2.36 -24.54
N ALA A 44 7.85 1.32 -23.90
CA ALA A 44 6.68 1.40 -23.04
C ALA A 44 6.89 2.30 -21.81
N LEU A 45 8.09 2.32 -21.24
CA LEU A 45 8.45 3.24 -20.15
C LEU A 45 8.45 4.71 -20.61
N HIS A 46 9.00 5.00 -21.78
CA HIS A 46 9.00 6.36 -22.34
C HIS A 46 7.59 6.89 -22.64
N GLU A 47 6.65 6.03 -23.03
CA GLU A 47 5.25 6.42 -23.21
C GLU A 47 4.55 6.79 -21.90
N ARG A 48 5.01 6.27 -20.76
CA ARG A 48 4.43 6.53 -19.43
C ARG A 48 4.95 7.83 -18.79
N GLU A 49 6.11 8.33 -19.21
CA GLU A 49 6.73 9.56 -18.68
C GLU A 49 6.12 10.95 -19.08
N PRO A 50 5.14 11.15 -19.99
CA PRO A 50 4.76 12.50 -20.40
C PRO A 50 3.86 13.29 -19.44
N LEU A 51 3.34 12.74 -18.33
CA LEU A 51 2.36 13.45 -17.48
C LEU A 51 2.93 14.10 -16.22
N ALA A 52 4.20 13.86 -15.87
CA ALA A 52 4.79 14.41 -14.64
C ALA A 52 5.37 15.82 -14.80
N ARG A 53 5.42 16.40 -16.01
CA ARG A 53 6.18 17.64 -16.30
C ARG A 53 5.34 18.90 -16.59
N GLU A 54 4.01 18.83 -16.55
CA GLU A 54 3.14 19.99 -16.84
C GLU A 54 2.43 20.60 -15.60
N VAL A 55 2.90 20.33 -14.38
CA VAL A 55 2.30 20.89 -13.13
C VAL A 55 3.12 22.05 -12.52
N ASP A 56 4.07 22.62 -13.26
CA ASP A 56 4.75 23.88 -12.88
C ASP A 56 4.11 25.12 -13.56
N ALA A 57 2.77 25.13 -13.67
CA ALA A 57 2.03 26.37 -13.92
C ALA A 57 1.62 26.95 -12.55
N GLU A 58 2.47 27.84 -12.02
CA GLU A 58 2.17 28.64 -10.82
C GLU A 58 0.77 29.28 -10.92
N PRO A 59 -0.09 29.14 -9.90
CA PRO A 59 -1.34 29.89 -9.87
C PRO A 59 -1.03 31.36 -9.55
N GLU A 60 -1.20 32.22 -10.56
CA GLU A 60 -1.23 33.67 -10.41
C GLU A 60 -2.30 34.06 -9.38
N VAL A 61 -1.84 34.50 -8.20
CA VAL A 61 -2.69 34.97 -7.10
C VAL A 61 -3.35 36.28 -7.49
N VAL A 62 -4.55 36.20 -8.07
CA VAL A 62 -5.43 37.36 -8.23
C VAL A 62 -6.13 37.61 -6.89
N ALA A 63 -5.77 38.70 -6.23
CA ALA A 63 -6.39 39.16 -5.00
C ALA A 63 -7.89 39.48 -5.20
N PRO A 64 -8.78 39.09 -4.27
CA PRO A 64 -10.18 39.52 -4.34
C PRO A 64 -10.32 40.97 -3.86
N GLU A 65 -10.76 41.85 -4.75
CA GLU A 65 -11.22 43.19 -4.38
C GLU A 65 -12.57 43.12 -3.62
N THR A 66 -12.56 43.79 -2.48
CA THR A 66 -13.68 44.01 -1.54
C THR A 66 -14.91 44.65 -2.22
N PRO A 67 -16.15 44.15 -2.00
CA PRO A 67 -17.35 44.87 -2.42
C PRO A 67 -17.74 45.95 -1.39
N PRO A 68 -18.14 47.17 -1.81
CA PRO A 68 -18.72 48.15 -0.91
C PRO A 68 -20.20 47.86 -0.62
N ALA A 69 -20.59 48.09 0.62
CA ALA A 69 -21.96 48.12 1.07
C ALA A 69 -22.71 49.33 0.49
N SER A 70 -23.97 49.13 0.08
CA SER A 70 -25.02 50.14 0.25
C SER A 70 -26.44 49.56 0.18
N SER A 71 -27.15 49.88 1.25
CA SER A 71 -28.58 49.84 1.54
C SER A 71 -29.51 50.31 0.41
N THR A 72 -30.70 49.70 0.27
CA THR A 72 -31.99 50.42 0.38
C THR A 72 -33.20 49.49 0.41
N ALA A 73 -34.21 49.89 1.21
CA ALA A 73 -35.48 49.24 1.47
C ALA A 73 -36.54 49.49 0.38
N ALA A 74 -37.48 48.55 0.21
CA ALA A 74 -38.88 48.76 -0.21
C ALA A 74 -39.61 47.41 -0.09
N GLU A 75 -40.52 47.22 0.87
CA GLU A 75 -41.95 47.58 0.82
C GLU A 75 -42.84 46.45 0.23
N LEU A 76 -43.64 45.86 1.13
CA LEU A 76 -44.71 44.89 0.89
C LEU A 76 -45.87 45.53 0.10
N PRO A 77 -46.68 44.75 -0.65
CA PRO A 77 -47.85 44.12 -0.03
C PRO A 77 -48.27 42.74 -0.59
N ALA A 78 -49.03 42.03 0.24
CA ALA A 78 -49.79 40.82 -0.07
C ALA A 78 -50.94 41.09 -1.07
N PRO A 79 -51.53 40.02 -1.64
CA PRO A 79 -52.89 39.71 -1.18
C PRO A 79 -53.18 38.23 -0.97
N ALA A 80 -54.23 38.03 -0.16
CA ALA A 80 -54.84 36.77 0.24
C ALA A 80 -55.58 36.06 -0.90
N HIS A 81 -55.64 34.73 -0.82
CA HIS A 81 -56.78 33.95 -1.30
C HIS A 81 -57.04 32.77 -0.36
N ASP A 82 -58.30 32.71 0.08
CA ASP A 82 -58.92 31.71 0.92
C ASP A 82 -59.19 30.37 0.21
N ALA A 83 -59.14 29.32 1.04
CA ALA A 83 -60.01 28.14 1.07
C ALA A 83 -60.09 27.18 -0.12
N ALA A 84 -59.59 25.95 0.10
CA ALA A 84 -60.42 24.75 -0.07
C ALA A 84 -59.92 23.61 0.84
N VAL A 85 -60.88 23.08 1.61
CA VAL A 85 -60.80 21.94 2.51
C VAL A 85 -60.72 20.63 1.69
N SER A 86 -59.85 19.71 2.09
CA SER A 86 -60.13 18.27 1.94
C SER A 86 -59.32 17.47 2.96
N ASP A 87 -60.05 16.82 3.84
CA ASP A 87 -59.60 15.77 4.75
C ASP A 87 -58.86 14.66 3.99
N ALA A 88 -57.68 14.30 4.50
CA ALA A 88 -57.09 12.98 4.32
C ALA A 88 -56.30 12.66 5.60
N ASP A 89 -56.87 11.76 6.39
CA ASP A 89 -56.22 10.99 7.45
C ASP A 89 -54.80 10.57 7.04
N VAL A 90 -53.79 11.04 7.77
CA VAL A 90 -52.43 10.52 7.71
C VAL A 90 -51.98 10.27 9.15
N PRO A 91 -51.63 9.02 9.52
CA PRO A 91 -51.19 8.72 10.88
C PRO A 91 -49.90 9.47 11.22
N GLU A 92 -49.97 10.18 12.34
CA GLU A 92 -48.92 10.91 13.01
C GLU A 92 -47.78 9.96 13.41
N VAL A 93 -46.72 9.90 12.59
CA VAL A 93 -45.44 9.31 12.96
C VAL A 93 -44.60 10.40 13.62
N SER A 94 -44.46 10.30 14.93
CA SER A 94 -43.55 11.11 15.75
C SER A 94 -42.15 11.19 15.12
N PRO A 95 -41.58 12.38 14.89
CA PRO A 95 -40.18 12.52 14.51
C PRO A 95 -39.30 12.14 15.70
N GLN A 96 -38.61 11.01 15.59
CA GLN A 96 -37.57 10.62 16.53
C GLN A 96 -36.37 11.56 16.35
N PRO A 97 -35.90 12.25 17.39
CA PRO A 97 -34.75 13.15 17.27
C PRO A 97 -33.47 12.32 17.07
N ALA A 98 -32.72 12.66 16.02
CA ALA A 98 -31.40 12.10 15.76
C ALA A 98 -30.43 12.43 16.91
N PRO A 99 -29.58 11.49 17.36
CA PRO A 99 -28.55 11.78 18.34
C PRO A 99 -27.46 12.67 17.72
N ALA A 100 -27.17 13.79 18.39
CA ALA A 100 -26.11 14.72 18.00
C ALA A 100 -24.72 14.09 18.17
N PRO A 101 -23.74 14.37 17.29
CA PRO A 101 -22.37 13.94 17.47
C PRO A 101 -21.71 14.72 18.63
N THR A 102 -21.33 14.02 19.69
CA THR A 102 -20.57 14.60 20.80
C THR A 102 -19.11 14.79 20.40
N SER A 103 -18.74 15.98 19.92
CA SER A 103 -17.35 16.36 19.67
C SER A 103 -16.60 16.56 21.00
N ARG A 104 -15.86 15.54 21.46
CA ARG A 104 -14.98 15.66 22.63
C ARG A 104 -13.63 16.22 22.19
N ARG A 105 -13.55 17.55 22.02
CA ARG A 105 -12.30 18.28 21.83
C ARG A 105 -11.48 18.22 23.13
N GLY A 106 -10.59 17.25 23.24
CA GLY A 106 -9.54 17.22 24.26
C GLY A 106 -8.43 18.20 23.88
N ARG A 107 -8.26 19.26 24.67
CA ARG A 107 -7.12 20.18 24.57
C ARG A 107 -5.90 19.48 25.16
N VAL A 108 -4.91 19.16 24.33
CA VAL A 108 -3.59 18.70 24.80
C VAL A 108 -2.67 19.91 24.84
N ALA A 109 -2.15 20.21 26.03
CA ALA A 109 -1.19 21.27 26.27
C ALA A 109 0.22 20.75 25.91
N PHE A 110 0.93 21.49 25.04
CA PHE A 110 2.34 21.25 24.76
C PHE A 110 3.19 21.76 25.92
N ALA A 111 3.95 20.86 26.54
CA ALA A 111 5.05 21.21 27.44
C ALA A 111 6.37 21.07 26.68
N ALA A 112 7.02 22.20 26.38
CA ALA A 112 8.35 22.24 25.82
C ALA A 112 9.40 21.90 26.90
N VAL A 113 10.20 20.85 26.67
CA VAL A 113 11.38 20.57 27.49
C VAL A 113 12.62 20.77 26.63
N VAL A 114 13.33 21.85 26.92
CA VAL A 114 14.68 22.13 26.44
C VAL A 114 15.65 21.30 27.27
N GLY A 115 16.37 20.37 26.64
CA GLY A 115 17.40 19.56 27.27
C GLY A 115 18.69 19.59 26.45
N VAL A 116 19.53 20.60 26.68
CA VAL A 116 20.93 20.63 26.26
C VAL A 116 21.76 19.96 27.35
N ALA A 117 22.52 18.91 27.04
CA ALA A 117 23.68 18.53 27.83
C ALA A 117 24.73 17.78 27.00
N ALA A 118 25.88 18.43 26.87
CA ALA A 118 27.11 17.96 26.25
C ALA A 118 27.68 16.71 26.93
N ILE A 119 28.26 15.80 26.13
CA ILE A 119 29.25 14.85 26.62
C ILE A 119 30.57 15.16 25.94
N ALA A 120 31.46 15.76 26.73
CA ALA A 120 32.86 15.97 26.43
C ALA A 120 33.66 14.68 26.62
N ALA A 121 34.66 14.51 25.76
CA ALA A 121 35.65 13.45 25.79
C ALA A 121 36.45 13.39 27.11
N ALA A 122 36.79 12.17 27.53
CA ALA A 122 37.98 11.91 28.32
C ALA A 122 38.47 10.48 28.03
N GLY A 123 39.54 10.40 27.25
CA GLY A 123 40.31 9.18 27.10
C GLY A 123 41.07 8.85 28.38
N VAL A 124 41.11 7.56 28.72
CA VAL A 124 42.14 7.00 29.58
C VAL A 124 42.77 5.85 28.82
N TRP A 125 43.96 6.12 28.29
CA TRP A 125 44.91 5.11 27.87
C TRP A 125 45.53 4.48 29.12
N LEU A 126 45.28 3.19 29.34
CA LEU A 126 46.04 2.35 30.28
C LEU A 126 46.71 1.24 29.47
N SER A 127 47.94 1.52 29.05
CA SER A 127 48.86 0.55 28.45
C SER A 127 49.38 -0.39 29.54
N GLY A 128 49.03 -1.67 29.46
CA GLY A 128 49.70 -2.76 30.18
C GLY A 128 50.41 -3.68 29.18
N PRO A 129 51.62 -4.19 29.46
CA PRO A 129 52.29 -5.15 28.61
C PRO A 129 51.70 -6.54 28.89
N GLY A 130 50.63 -6.88 28.17
CA GLY A 130 50.10 -8.24 28.09
C GLY A 130 50.48 -8.85 26.75
N ASP A 131 51.12 -10.01 26.79
CA ASP A 131 51.50 -10.82 25.63
C ASP A 131 50.39 -10.89 24.56
N PRO A 132 50.67 -10.56 23.29
CA PRO A 132 49.76 -10.90 22.21
C PRO A 132 49.88 -12.41 21.96
N SER A 133 49.12 -13.21 22.72
CA SER A 133 48.71 -14.51 22.21
C SER A 133 47.82 -14.24 20.99
N PRO A 134 48.22 -14.67 19.77
CA PRO A 134 47.28 -14.69 18.67
C PRO A 134 46.22 -15.73 19.03
N VAL A 135 45.09 -15.27 19.56
CA VAL A 135 43.87 -16.06 19.48
C VAL A 135 43.64 -16.24 18.00
N ALA A 136 43.96 -17.43 17.50
CA ALA A 136 43.56 -17.86 16.18
C ALA A 136 42.05 -17.66 16.12
N ALA A 137 41.63 -16.61 15.41
CA ALA A 137 40.24 -16.51 14.98
C ALA A 137 39.93 -17.86 14.33
N PRO A 138 38.87 -18.58 14.74
CA PRO A 138 38.43 -19.71 13.95
C PRO A 138 38.27 -19.17 12.55
N ASN A 139 38.93 -19.82 11.58
CA ASN A 139 38.77 -19.52 10.18
C ASN A 139 37.27 -19.58 9.89
N ALA A 140 36.60 -18.43 9.94
CA ALA A 140 35.29 -18.25 9.37
C ALA A 140 35.56 -18.30 7.89
N THR A 141 35.55 -19.52 7.35
CA THR A 141 35.45 -19.77 5.93
C THR A 141 34.36 -18.81 5.45
N PRO A 142 34.67 -17.83 4.58
CA PRO A 142 33.62 -17.03 3.99
C PRO A 142 32.72 -18.04 3.30
N THR A 143 31.53 -18.26 3.87
CA THR A 143 30.47 -19.02 3.23
C THR A 143 29.92 -18.08 2.17
N LEU A 144 30.76 -17.82 1.18
CA LEU A 144 30.34 -17.37 -0.13
C LEU A 144 29.39 -18.46 -0.61
N TRP A 145 28.24 -18.03 -1.15
CA TRP A 145 27.14 -18.87 -1.60
C TRP A 145 26.45 -19.60 -0.43
N ALA A 146 25.71 -18.82 0.36
CA ALA A 146 24.42 -19.31 0.84
C ALA A 146 23.70 -19.88 -0.39
N GLU A 147 23.58 -21.21 -0.46
CA GLU A 147 22.69 -21.87 -1.40
C GLU A 147 21.37 -21.11 -1.33
N ALA A 148 21.02 -20.45 -2.44
CA ALA A 148 19.73 -19.82 -2.59
C ALA A 148 18.72 -20.90 -2.25
N SER A 149 18.12 -20.79 -1.06
CA SER A 149 17.08 -21.71 -0.65
C SER A 149 16.07 -21.69 -1.79
N PRO A 150 15.65 -22.85 -2.32
CA PRO A 150 14.65 -22.87 -3.38
C PRO A 150 13.50 -21.97 -2.92
N PRO A 151 12.91 -21.16 -3.82
CA PRO A 151 11.83 -20.26 -3.45
C PRO A 151 10.88 -21.06 -2.56
N SER A 152 10.69 -20.59 -1.33
CA SER A 152 9.87 -21.31 -0.36
C SER A 152 8.55 -21.64 -1.06
N TYR A 153 8.04 -22.84 -0.84
CA TYR A 153 6.82 -23.33 -1.48
C TYR A 153 5.68 -22.29 -1.42
N GLU A 154 5.59 -21.58 -0.29
CA GLU A 154 4.71 -20.42 -0.06
C GLU A 154 4.83 -19.30 -1.11
N GLY A 155 6.05 -19.00 -1.57
CA GLY A 155 6.31 -17.95 -2.54
C GLY A 155 5.71 -18.23 -3.92
N ARG A 156 5.70 -19.51 -4.33
CA ARG A 156 5.13 -19.98 -5.61
C ARG A 156 3.60 -20.03 -5.56
N GLU A 157 3.02 -20.53 -4.49
CA GLU A 157 1.56 -20.61 -4.33
C GLU A 157 0.89 -19.25 -4.31
N GLN A 158 1.55 -18.27 -3.69
CA GLN A 158 1.08 -16.90 -3.63
C GLN A 158 1.11 -16.21 -5.01
N PHE A 159 2.17 -16.42 -5.79
CA PHE A 159 2.24 -15.91 -7.16
C PHE A 159 1.17 -16.54 -8.06
N SER A 160 0.92 -17.84 -7.90
CA SER A 160 -0.14 -18.55 -8.63
C SER A 160 -1.52 -17.96 -8.34
N PHE A 161 -1.80 -17.60 -7.09
CA PHE A 161 -3.10 -17.08 -6.69
C PHE A 161 -3.43 -15.72 -7.33
N ALA A 162 -2.45 -14.82 -7.40
CA ALA A 162 -2.66 -13.52 -8.03
C ALA A 162 -2.81 -13.62 -9.58
N GLN A 163 -2.38 -14.74 -10.17
CA GLN A 163 -2.55 -15.03 -11.59
C GLN A 163 -3.70 -16.01 -11.87
N ASP A 164 -4.39 -16.47 -10.84
CA ASP A 164 -5.48 -17.41 -10.99
C ASP A 164 -6.63 -16.71 -11.70
N SER A 165 -7.00 -17.24 -12.87
CA SER A 165 -8.10 -16.69 -13.67
C SER A 165 -9.45 -16.88 -13.02
N ASP A 166 -9.55 -17.82 -12.07
CA ASP A 166 -10.78 -18.12 -11.35
C ASP A 166 -10.89 -17.33 -10.04
N ALA A 167 -9.85 -16.59 -9.65
CA ALA A 167 -9.90 -15.71 -8.47
C ALA A 167 -10.92 -14.56 -8.66
N VAL A 168 -11.76 -14.36 -7.65
CA VAL A 168 -12.84 -13.37 -7.66
C VAL A 168 -12.45 -12.15 -6.83
N GLU A 169 -12.46 -10.96 -7.44
CA GLU A 169 -12.32 -9.69 -6.72
C GLU A 169 -13.58 -9.41 -5.89
N VAL A 170 -13.40 -9.32 -4.57
CA VAL A 170 -14.48 -8.99 -3.63
C VAL A 170 -14.44 -7.54 -3.17
N MET A 171 -13.26 -6.92 -3.17
CA MET A 171 -13.09 -5.54 -2.72
C MET A 171 -11.84 -4.91 -3.31
N ARG A 172 -11.88 -3.59 -3.50
CA ARG A 172 -10.73 -2.77 -3.89
C ARG A 172 -10.54 -1.61 -2.91
N ILE A 173 -9.34 -1.50 -2.37
CA ILE A 173 -8.93 -0.48 -1.42
C ILE A 173 -7.99 0.48 -2.14
N TRP A 174 -8.49 1.67 -2.48
CA TRP A 174 -7.72 2.69 -3.18
C TRP A 174 -6.74 3.37 -2.23
N LEU A 175 -5.49 3.50 -2.67
CA LEU A 175 -4.40 4.04 -1.85
C LEU A 175 -4.10 5.52 -2.17
N GLY A 176 -4.71 6.05 -3.23
CA GLY A 176 -4.72 7.48 -3.55
C GLY A 176 -3.36 8.09 -3.91
N GLY A 177 -2.33 7.27 -4.16
CA GLY A 177 -0.99 7.74 -4.52
C GLY A 177 -0.20 8.39 -3.37
N TYR A 178 -0.73 8.38 -2.13
CA TYR A 178 -0.11 9.02 -0.96
C TYR A 178 0.90 8.14 -0.21
N PHE A 179 1.57 7.21 -0.90
CA PHE A 179 2.57 6.34 -0.26
C PHE A 179 3.81 7.12 0.17
N GLY A 180 4.39 6.75 1.31
CA GLY A 180 5.63 7.34 1.81
C GLY A 180 5.50 8.71 2.48
N GLN A 181 4.27 9.21 2.67
CA GLN A 181 4.05 10.49 3.37
C GLN A 181 3.55 10.32 4.81
N THR A 182 3.09 9.13 5.16
CA THR A 182 2.40 8.87 6.42
C THR A 182 3.29 8.02 7.32
N ILE A 183 3.56 8.57 8.50
CA ILE A 183 4.36 8.03 9.60
C ILE A 183 5.88 8.10 9.37
N ASP A 184 6.48 9.12 9.97
CA ASP A 184 7.86 9.04 10.44
C ASP A 184 7.85 8.00 11.59
N ALA A 185 8.44 6.83 11.36
CA ALA A 185 8.48 5.70 12.30
C ALA A 185 9.18 6.03 13.64
N SER A 186 9.58 7.28 13.86
CA SER A 186 10.11 7.81 15.11
C SER A 186 9.05 8.26 16.14
N GLY A 187 7.75 8.22 15.81
CA GLY A 187 6.65 8.53 16.74
C GLY A 187 6.24 7.39 17.70
N ASP A 188 5.45 7.70 18.72
CA ASP A 188 4.85 6.74 19.67
C ASP A 188 3.73 5.85 19.06
N GLU A 189 3.52 5.92 17.75
CA GLU A 189 2.48 5.17 17.04
C GLU A 189 2.95 3.73 16.81
N TYR A 190 2.07 2.76 17.07
CA TYR A 190 2.40 1.35 16.87
C TYR A 190 2.61 1.07 15.37
N VAL A 191 3.78 0.52 15.04
CA VAL A 191 4.12 0.02 13.70
C VAL A 191 4.45 -1.46 13.84
N PRO A 192 3.79 -2.36 13.08
CA PRO A 192 4.08 -3.79 13.17
C PRO A 192 5.47 -4.10 12.59
N ASP A 193 6.11 -5.14 13.10
CA ASP A 193 7.39 -5.60 12.55
C ASP A 193 7.18 -6.24 11.17
N PHE A 194 7.76 -5.62 10.13
CA PHE A 194 7.77 -6.15 8.78
C PHE A 194 9.03 -7.00 8.54
N PRO A 195 8.94 -8.12 7.78
CA PRO A 195 10.06 -9.01 7.50
C PRO A 195 10.97 -8.45 6.40
N THR A 196 11.41 -7.20 6.55
CA THR A 196 12.25 -6.51 5.56
C THR A 196 13.71 -6.89 5.75
N SER A 197 14.51 -6.79 4.69
CA SER A 197 15.96 -6.99 4.82
C SER A 197 16.69 -5.79 5.45
N GLY A 198 16.03 -4.64 5.57
CA GLY A 198 16.65 -3.38 6.01
C GLY A 198 15.79 -2.60 6.99
N VAL A 199 15.78 -1.27 6.84
CA VAL A 199 15.04 -0.37 7.74
C VAL A 199 13.74 0.05 7.07
N VAL A 200 12.62 -0.14 7.76
CA VAL A 200 11.32 0.40 7.36
C VAL A 200 11.40 1.93 7.37
N THR A 201 11.19 2.55 6.22
CA THR A 201 11.27 4.01 6.05
C THR A 201 9.91 4.68 6.19
N TRP A 202 8.83 3.95 5.93
CA TRP A 202 7.46 4.38 6.16
C TRP A 202 6.54 3.17 6.31
N ALA A 203 5.45 3.33 7.06
CA ALA A 203 4.38 2.35 7.19
C ALA A 203 3.04 3.07 7.30
N SER A 204 1.98 2.50 6.74
CA SER A 204 0.63 3.07 6.82
C SER A 204 -0.39 1.99 7.14
N PRO A 205 -1.23 2.19 8.18
CA PRO A 205 -2.41 1.37 8.37
C PRO A 205 -3.44 1.73 7.29
N LEU A 206 -4.11 0.72 6.75
CA LEU A 206 -5.18 0.87 5.76
C LEU A 206 -6.58 0.63 6.35
N GLY A 207 -6.65 0.12 7.57
CA GLY A 207 -7.88 -0.21 8.29
C GLY A 207 -8.07 -1.72 8.49
N GLU A 208 -9.22 -2.07 9.06
CA GLU A 208 -9.61 -3.47 9.31
C GLU A 208 -10.47 -3.99 8.16
N TYR A 209 -10.14 -5.18 7.65
CA TYR A 209 -10.85 -5.84 6.55
C TYR A 209 -11.02 -7.32 6.85
N TYR A 210 -12.27 -7.76 6.92
CA TYR A 210 -12.63 -9.16 7.22
C TYR A 210 -12.00 -9.67 8.53
N GLY A 211 -11.94 -8.78 9.53
CA GLY A 211 -11.34 -9.03 10.85
C GLY A 211 -9.80 -8.94 10.90
N TRP A 212 -9.13 -8.47 9.85
CA TRP A 212 -7.68 -8.31 9.80
C TRP A 212 -7.27 -6.84 9.65
N ASP A 213 -6.36 -6.36 10.50
CA ASP A 213 -5.71 -5.06 10.35
C ASP A 213 -4.72 -5.13 9.18
N LEU A 214 -4.98 -4.35 8.14
CA LEU A 214 -4.17 -4.29 6.92
C LEU A 214 -3.17 -3.14 6.98
N TRP A 215 -1.92 -3.45 6.68
CA TRP A 215 -0.82 -2.51 6.66
C TRP A 215 0.01 -2.64 5.39
N ILE A 216 0.55 -1.50 4.96
CA ILE A 216 1.58 -1.43 3.92
C ILE A 216 2.80 -0.70 4.44
N ALA A 217 3.97 -1.03 3.92
CA ALA A 217 5.21 -0.34 4.25
C ALA A 217 6.17 -0.30 3.08
N GLY A 218 7.11 0.64 3.16
CA GLY A 218 8.31 0.66 2.35
C GLY A 218 9.54 0.60 3.24
N ALA A 219 10.57 -0.09 2.76
CA ALA A 219 11.84 -0.22 3.45
C ALA A 219 13.01 0.00 2.51
N ASP A 220 14.09 0.55 3.05
CA ASP A 220 15.40 0.55 2.39
C ASP A 220 16.09 -0.78 2.74
N GLY A 221 15.76 -1.82 1.97
CA GLY A 221 16.37 -3.15 2.07
C GLY A 221 17.88 -3.12 1.78
N MET A 222 18.59 -4.18 2.16
CA MET A 222 20.07 -4.24 2.03
C MET A 222 20.55 -4.07 0.58
N ILE A 223 19.79 -4.57 -0.38
CA ILE A 223 20.15 -4.58 -1.80
C ILE A 223 19.38 -3.50 -2.57
N GLN A 224 18.11 -3.30 -2.22
CA GLN A 224 17.20 -2.40 -2.92
C GLN A 224 16.00 -2.06 -2.05
N ARG A 225 15.21 -1.07 -2.48
CA ARG A 225 13.93 -0.74 -1.83
C ARG A 225 12.97 -1.92 -1.90
N GLU A 226 12.28 -2.15 -0.79
CA GLU A 226 11.27 -3.20 -0.62
C GLU A 226 9.92 -2.54 -0.34
N HIS A 227 8.86 -3.16 -0.86
CA HIS A 227 7.48 -2.87 -0.49
C HIS A 227 6.92 -4.08 0.24
N CYS A 228 6.19 -3.81 1.31
CA CYS A 228 5.64 -4.82 2.18
C CYS A 228 4.13 -4.68 2.34
N LEU A 229 3.48 -5.83 2.48
CA LEU A 229 2.09 -5.97 2.82
C LEU A 229 2.00 -6.87 4.05
N LEU A 230 1.21 -6.46 5.03
CA LEU A 230 1.04 -7.18 6.28
C LEU A 230 -0.42 -7.15 6.68
N ILE A 231 -0.90 -8.27 7.17
CA ILE A 231 -2.17 -8.38 7.88
C ILE A 231 -1.91 -8.94 9.27
N GLU A 232 -2.63 -8.44 10.27
CA GLU A 232 -2.60 -9.00 11.61
C GLU A 232 -3.99 -9.07 12.26
N GLN A 233 -4.17 -10.08 13.11
CA GLN A 233 -5.36 -10.30 13.91
C GLN A 233 -4.93 -10.80 15.28
N GLY A 234 -4.97 -9.93 16.29
CA GLY A 234 -4.50 -10.25 17.64
C GLY A 234 -3.01 -10.58 17.65
N SER A 235 -2.65 -11.85 17.84
CA SER A 235 -1.26 -12.32 17.79
C SER A 235 -0.89 -13.03 16.48
N GLU A 236 -1.85 -13.31 15.61
CA GLU A 236 -1.57 -13.90 14.30
C GLU A 236 -1.16 -12.79 13.34
N ARG A 237 -0.08 -13.02 12.61
CA ARG A 237 0.46 -12.09 11.62
C ARG A 237 0.87 -12.85 10.38
N ARG A 238 0.55 -12.26 9.23
CA ARG A 238 1.01 -12.73 7.93
C ARG A 238 1.55 -11.53 7.19
N SER A 239 2.72 -11.67 6.60
CA SER A 239 3.36 -10.55 5.93
C SER A 239 4.27 -11.02 4.82
N ARG A 240 4.47 -10.15 3.84
CA ARG A 240 5.39 -10.38 2.76
C ARG A 240 6.03 -9.06 2.36
N CYS A 241 7.31 -9.12 2.04
CA CYS A 241 8.06 -8.02 1.46
C CYS A 241 8.64 -8.49 0.14
N VAL A 242 8.61 -7.63 -0.87
CA VAL A 242 9.25 -7.87 -2.15
C VAL A 242 10.00 -6.62 -2.58
N PRO A 243 11.04 -6.75 -3.42
CA PRO A 243 11.61 -5.60 -4.10
C PRO A 243 10.53 -4.71 -4.75
N ALA A 244 10.64 -3.39 -4.58
CA ALA A 244 9.66 -2.44 -5.09
C ALA A 244 9.43 -2.59 -6.61
N ALA A 245 10.49 -2.92 -7.36
CA ALA A 245 10.44 -3.18 -8.81
C ALA A 245 9.63 -4.44 -9.19
N LEU A 246 9.43 -5.38 -8.26
CA LEU A 246 8.67 -6.62 -8.49
C LEU A 246 7.21 -6.53 -8.03
N ARG A 247 6.81 -5.47 -7.31
CA ARG A 247 5.40 -5.25 -6.92
C ARG A 247 4.43 -5.36 -8.13
N PRO A 248 4.69 -4.71 -9.29
CA PRO A 248 3.81 -4.77 -10.45
C PRO A 248 3.47 -6.19 -10.92
N ASN A 249 4.46 -7.09 -10.85
CA ASN A 249 4.36 -8.45 -11.37
C ASN A 249 3.70 -9.42 -10.37
N ALA A 250 2.74 -8.95 -9.58
CA ALA A 250 1.92 -9.79 -8.71
C ALA A 250 2.65 -10.55 -7.57
N ALA A 251 3.85 -10.12 -7.17
CA ALA A 251 4.63 -10.81 -6.15
C ALA A 251 4.24 -10.45 -4.69
N LEU A 252 3.44 -9.40 -4.48
CA LEU A 252 3.10 -8.89 -3.16
C LEU A 252 1.66 -9.22 -2.77
N ILE A 253 1.47 -10.45 -2.30
CA ILE A 253 0.19 -10.96 -1.82
C ILE A 253 0.34 -11.69 -0.49
N VAL A 254 -0.66 -11.54 0.38
CA VAL A 254 -0.76 -12.24 1.66
C VAL A 254 -2.14 -12.88 1.74
N SER A 255 -2.21 -14.17 2.09
CA SER A 255 -3.46 -14.93 2.09
C SER A 255 -3.83 -15.54 3.44
N VAL A 256 -5.13 -15.69 3.67
CA VAL A 256 -5.77 -16.23 4.87
C VAL A 256 -6.71 -17.38 4.46
N PRO A 257 -6.50 -18.62 4.95
CA PRO A 257 -7.41 -19.73 4.69
C PRO A 257 -8.81 -19.49 5.25
N PHE A 258 -9.85 -20.06 4.62
CA PHE A 258 -11.25 -20.00 5.07
C PHE A 258 -11.42 -20.24 6.58
N ALA A 259 -10.74 -21.27 7.10
CA ALA A 259 -10.84 -21.68 8.49
C ALA A 259 -10.40 -20.61 9.51
N VAL A 260 -9.55 -19.67 9.10
CA VAL A 260 -8.99 -18.62 9.96
C VAL A 260 -9.83 -17.34 9.88
N VAL A 261 -10.60 -17.12 8.81
CA VAL A 261 -11.49 -15.95 8.71
C VAL A 261 -12.64 -16.09 9.70
N ILE A 262 -12.89 -15.05 10.51
CA ILE A 262 -13.97 -15.03 11.51
C ILE A 262 -15.31 -15.24 10.79
N PRO A 263 -16.16 -16.20 11.20
CA PRO A 263 -17.39 -16.56 10.47
C PRO A 263 -18.31 -15.38 10.14
N GLU A 264 -18.45 -14.43 11.05
CA GLU A 264 -19.30 -13.24 10.90
C GLU A 264 -18.73 -12.21 9.91
N GLU A 265 -17.43 -12.24 9.70
CA GLU A 265 -16.68 -11.35 8.81
C GLU A 265 -16.37 -12.03 7.46
N ARG A 266 -16.87 -13.23 7.17
CA ARG A 266 -16.57 -13.89 5.88
C ARG A 266 -17.30 -13.20 4.74
N PRO A 267 -16.63 -12.88 3.62
CA PRO A 267 -17.35 -12.48 2.43
C PRO A 267 -18.24 -13.64 1.97
N SER A 268 -19.45 -13.33 1.48
CA SER A 268 -20.46 -14.35 1.14
C SER A 268 -20.07 -15.30 0.01
N VAL A 269 -19.02 -14.95 -0.73
CA VAL A 269 -18.48 -15.76 -1.84
C VAL A 269 -17.34 -16.67 -1.41
N LEU A 270 -16.88 -16.60 -0.14
CA LEU A 270 -15.78 -17.40 0.36
C LEU A 270 -16.32 -18.71 0.96
N ASP A 271 -16.05 -19.81 0.27
CA ASP A 271 -16.49 -21.17 0.58
C ASP A 271 -15.40 -22.00 1.29
N ASP A 272 -15.79 -23.18 1.80
CA ASP A 272 -14.85 -24.15 2.38
C ASP A 272 -13.96 -24.72 1.27
N GLY A 273 -12.63 -24.70 1.46
CA GLY A 273 -11.67 -25.00 0.40
C GLY A 273 -10.99 -23.76 -0.20
N GLU A 274 -11.49 -22.57 0.09
CA GLU A 274 -10.97 -21.33 -0.47
C GLU A 274 -10.16 -20.51 0.54
N ARG A 275 -9.53 -19.45 0.05
CA ARG A 275 -8.77 -18.49 0.84
C ARG A 275 -9.01 -17.06 0.38
N LEU A 276 -8.88 -16.14 1.33
CA LEU A 276 -8.90 -14.70 1.08
C LEU A 276 -7.46 -14.22 0.82
N GLY A 277 -7.21 -13.48 -0.26
CA GLY A 277 -5.92 -12.91 -0.59
C GLY A 277 -5.96 -11.39 -0.64
N PHE A 278 -5.01 -10.73 0.02
CA PHE A 278 -4.77 -9.29 -0.07
C PHE A 278 -3.62 -9.05 -1.02
N TRP A 279 -3.90 -8.48 -2.19
CA TRP A 279 -2.92 -8.32 -3.27
C TRP A 279 -2.62 -6.85 -3.54
N TRP A 280 -1.35 -6.47 -3.49
CA TRP A 280 -0.90 -5.13 -3.88
C TRP A 280 -0.30 -5.14 -5.29
N GLY A 281 -1.15 -4.83 -6.28
CA GLY A 281 -0.80 -4.80 -7.71
C GLY A 281 -0.28 -3.45 -8.23
N GLU A 282 -0.45 -3.22 -9.53
CA GLU A 282 -0.02 -2.00 -10.24
C GLU A 282 -0.91 -0.77 -9.96
N ASP A 283 -2.22 -0.96 -9.77
CA ASP A 283 -3.24 0.09 -9.82
C ASP A 283 -3.31 1.03 -8.60
N ASP A 284 -2.24 1.16 -7.82
CA ASP A 284 -2.23 1.88 -6.54
C ASP A 284 -3.45 1.54 -5.65
N ALA A 285 -3.78 0.26 -5.65
CA ALA A 285 -4.85 -0.32 -4.85
C ALA A 285 -4.40 -1.65 -4.24
N ILE A 286 -4.97 -1.98 -3.08
CA ILE A 286 -5.02 -3.37 -2.62
C ILE A 286 -6.30 -3.97 -3.13
N VAL A 287 -6.19 -5.08 -3.85
CA VAL A 287 -7.33 -5.87 -4.28
C VAL A 287 -7.48 -7.04 -3.31
N VAL A 288 -8.68 -7.23 -2.77
CA VAL A 288 -9.01 -8.41 -1.99
C VAL A 288 -9.69 -9.41 -2.90
N LEU A 289 -9.11 -10.61 -2.94
CA LEU A 289 -9.46 -11.69 -3.83
C LEU A 289 -9.92 -12.91 -3.03
N VAL A 290 -10.79 -13.71 -3.60
CA VAL A 290 -11.13 -15.06 -3.14
C VAL A 290 -10.72 -16.06 -4.21
N GLY A 291 -10.14 -17.19 -3.83
CA GLY A 291 -9.82 -18.27 -4.75
C GLY A 291 -9.40 -19.53 -4.00
N ASP A 292 -9.07 -20.58 -4.75
CA ASP A 292 -8.78 -21.90 -4.18
C ASP A 292 -7.58 -21.89 -3.22
N ASP A 293 -7.70 -22.67 -2.15
CA ASP A 293 -6.59 -22.99 -1.25
C ASP A 293 -5.90 -24.29 -1.70
N PRO A 294 -4.68 -24.23 -2.26
CA PRO A 294 -3.98 -25.42 -2.77
C PRO A 294 -3.60 -26.43 -1.68
N ALA A 295 -3.76 -26.07 -0.41
CA ALA A 295 -3.48 -26.94 0.73
C ALA A 295 -4.59 -27.98 1.03
N LEU A 296 -5.75 -27.88 0.35
CA LEU A 296 -6.91 -28.76 0.52
C LEU A 296 -7.14 -29.63 -0.74
#